data_AF-A0A5C1A7W5-F1
#
_entry.id   AF-A0A5C1A7W5-F1
#
_cell.length_a   1.000
_cell.length_b   1.000
_cell.length_c   1.000
_cell.angle_alpha   90.00
_cell.angle_beta   90.00
_cell.angle_gamma   90.00
#
_symmetry.space_group_name_H-M   'P 1'
#
loop_
_entity.id
_entity.type
_entity.pdbx_description
1 polymer ?
#
loop_
_entity_poly.entity_id
_entity_poly.type
_entity_poly.pdbx_seq_one_letter_code
_entity_poly.pdbx_strand_id
1 'polypeptide(L)'
;MENVGHNTRLQWAVFGVLTVVDGGLVVKLLLGSSDIGLLLVCVATVTALLVVSVRIFDLGSLTVGKDGIKADLLAVKDKVSDIQSRQDEQQQYLDAFFRILSERLTPPMKYHLRVLARGGELYTGQDSLRQDLLQLKRFGLIEEVPPQKIGDFLDGKQANVALFVRLTPTGEKFLPALDKIESQ
;
A
#
# COMPACT_ATOMS: atom_id res chain seq x y z
N MET A 1 -14.18 -23.61 16.44
CA MET A 1 -13.31 -24.06 15.33
C MET A 1 -13.41 -25.57 15.23
N GLU A 2 -14.50 -26.11 14.71
CA GLU A 2 -14.74 -27.55 14.64
C GLU A 2 -15.72 -27.83 13.50
N ASN A 3 -15.21 -27.88 12.26
CA ASN A 3 -15.90 -28.51 11.12
C ASN A 3 -15.01 -28.71 9.87
N VAL A 4 -13.67 -28.72 10.04
CA VAL A 4 -12.73 -28.93 8.91
C VAL A 4 -12.43 -30.43 8.72
N GLY A 5 -12.60 -31.26 9.75
CA GLY A 5 -12.20 -32.67 9.72
C GLY A 5 -13.11 -33.61 8.93
N HIS A 6 -14.39 -33.26 8.71
CA HIS A 6 -15.30 -34.16 8.01
C HIS A 6 -15.08 -34.13 6.49
N ASN A 7 -14.71 -32.96 5.94
CA ASN A 7 -14.56 -32.77 4.50
C ASN A 7 -13.27 -33.40 3.95
N THR A 8 -12.19 -33.42 4.74
CA THR A 8 -10.91 -34.03 4.35
C THR A 8 -11.04 -35.55 4.22
N ARG A 9 -11.75 -36.22 5.14
CA ARG A 9 -11.97 -37.67 5.06
C ARG A 9 -12.76 -38.07 3.82
N LEU A 10 -13.74 -37.25 3.42
CA LEU A 10 -14.52 -37.49 2.20
C LEU A 10 -13.66 -37.31 0.94
N GLN A 11 -12.80 -36.28 0.90
CA GLN A 11 -11.87 -36.04 -0.21
C GLN A 11 -10.86 -37.19 -0.37
N TRP A 12 -10.29 -37.70 0.74
CA TRP A 12 -9.40 -38.85 0.70
C TRP A 12 -10.11 -40.13 0.26
N ALA A 13 -11.38 -40.32 0.64
CA ALA A 13 -12.19 -41.44 0.18
C ALA A 13 -12.43 -41.38 -1.34
N VAL A 14 -12.77 -40.20 -1.88
CA VAL A 14 -12.95 -40.00 -3.33
C VAL A 14 -11.64 -40.22 -4.08
N PHE A 15 -10.52 -39.71 -3.56
CA PHE A 15 -9.20 -39.91 -4.18
C PHE A 15 -8.78 -41.38 -4.18
N GLY A 16 -9.04 -42.11 -3.10
CA GLY A 16 -8.78 -43.56 -3.01
C GLY A 16 -9.59 -44.35 -4.04
N VAL A 17 -10.88 -44.04 -4.19
CA VAL A 17 -11.74 -44.69 -5.20
C VAL A 17 -11.25 -44.39 -6.62
N LEU A 18 -10.88 -43.15 -6.91
CA LEU A 18 -10.36 -42.76 -8.23
C LEU A 18 -9.07 -43.52 -8.58
N THR A 19 -8.15 -43.61 -7.61
CA THR A 19 -6.85 -44.28 -7.80
C THR A 19 -7.01 -45.79 -8.07
N VAL A 20 -7.99 -46.44 -7.42
CA VAL A 20 -8.29 -47.87 -7.65
C VAL A 20 -8.89 -48.08 -9.03
N VAL A 21 -9.78 -47.18 -9.48
CA VAL A 21 -10.40 -47.25 -10.81
C VAL A 21 -9.34 -47.06 -11.90
N ASP A 22 -8.47 -46.06 -11.76
CA ASP A 22 -7.40 -45.78 -12.72
C ASP A 22 -6.38 -46.92 -12.76
N GLY A 23 -5.97 -47.45 -11.61
CA GLY A 23 -5.06 -48.59 -11.53
C GLY A 23 -5.63 -49.84 -12.20
N GLY A 24 -6.92 -50.13 -11.99
CA GLY A 24 -7.61 -51.25 -12.64
C GLY A 24 -7.71 -51.09 -14.16
N LEU A 25 -7.94 -49.86 -14.64
CA LEU A 25 -7.96 -49.52 -16.06
C LEU A 25 -6.59 -49.71 -16.71
N VAL A 26 -5.52 -49.26 -16.05
CA VAL A 26 -4.13 -49.42 -16.54
C VAL A 26 -3.71 -50.89 -16.60
N VAL A 27 -4.03 -51.68 -15.57
CA VAL A 27 -3.75 -53.13 -15.55
C VAL A 27 -4.52 -53.85 -16.66
N LYS A 28 -5.79 -53.47 -16.90
CA LYS A 28 -6.58 -54.08 -17.98
C LYS A 28 -6.07 -53.68 -19.37
N LEU A 29 -5.61 -52.44 -19.54
CA LEU A 29 -5.00 -51.95 -20.77
C LEU A 29 -3.69 -52.70 -21.08
N LEU A 30 -2.94 -53.08 -20.05
CA LEU A 30 -1.74 -53.93 -20.14
C LEU A 30 -2.05 -55.40 -20.43
N LEU A 31 -3.18 -55.93 -19.94
CA LEU A 31 -3.56 -57.35 -20.11
C LEU A 31 -4.29 -57.66 -21.43
N GLY A 32 -4.53 -56.67 -22.30
CA GLY A 32 -4.93 -56.87 -23.70
C GLY A 32 -6.28 -57.57 -23.95
N SER A 33 -7.11 -57.78 -22.93
CA SER A 33 -8.43 -58.38 -23.09
C SER A 33 -9.47 -57.30 -23.44
N SER A 34 -9.83 -57.24 -24.72
CA SER A 34 -10.82 -56.31 -25.27
C SER A 34 -12.25 -56.73 -24.93
N ASP A 35 -12.58 -56.81 -23.64
CA ASP A 35 -13.95 -57.02 -23.18
C ASP A 35 -14.66 -55.67 -23.07
N ILE A 36 -15.35 -55.31 -24.16
CA ILE A 36 -16.10 -54.05 -24.36
C ILE A 36 -17.08 -53.76 -23.21
N GLY A 37 -17.64 -54.81 -22.59
CA GLY A 37 -18.59 -54.67 -21.49
C GLY A 37 -18.00 -53.95 -20.26
N LEU A 38 -16.72 -54.17 -19.95
CA LEU A 38 -16.12 -53.55 -18.76
C LEU A 38 -15.70 -52.10 -18.99
N LEU A 39 -15.33 -51.75 -20.23
CA LEU A 39 -15.04 -50.36 -20.59
C LEU A 39 -16.27 -49.48 -20.42
N LEU A 40 -17.45 -49.97 -20.82
CA LEU A 40 -18.73 -49.27 -20.61
C LEU A 40 -19.03 -49.04 -19.12
N VAL A 41 -18.73 -50.02 -18.26
CA VAL A 41 -18.91 -49.87 -16.81
C VAL A 41 -17.96 -48.82 -16.24
N CYS A 42 -16.68 -48.81 -16.65
CA CYS A 42 -15.73 -47.78 -16.22
C CYS A 42 -16.16 -46.38 -16.66
N VAL A 43 -16.57 -46.21 -17.91
CA VAL A 43 -17.06 -44.90 -18.42
C VAL A 43 -18.32 -44.46 -17.68
N ALA A 44 -19.27 -45.36 -17.44
CA ALA A 44 -20.47 -45.04 -16.66
C ALA A 44 -20.13 -44.62 -15.22
N THR A 45 -19.15 -45.28 -14.59
CA THR A 45 -18.72 -44.98 -13.23
C THR A 45 -18.04 -43.60 -13.15
N VAL A 46 -17.15 -43.29 -14.09
CA VAL A 46 -16.49 -41.98 -14.18
C VAL A 46 -17.51 -40.87 -14.47
N THR A 47 -18.49 -41.13 -15.33
CA THR A 47 -19.56 -40.17 -15.64
C THR A 47 -20.44 -39.91 -14.41
N ALA A 48 -20.81 -40.94 -13.66
CA ALA A 48 -21.57 -40.80 -12.41
C ALA A 48 -20.78 -40.02 -11.34
N LEU A 49 -19.47 -40.30 -11.21
CA LEU A 49 -18.57 -39.54 -10.32
C LEU A 49 -18.48 -38.07 -10.72
N LEU A 50 -18.34 -37.76 -12.01
CA LEU A 50 -18.31 -36.38 -12.50
C LEU A 50 -19.62 -35.63 -12.22
N VAL A 51 -20.79 -36.27 -12.39
CA VAL A 51 -22.09 -35.66 -12.07
C VAL A 51 -22.19 -35.32 -10.57
N VAL A 52 -21.70 -36.21 -9.71
CA VAL A 52 -21.67 -35.96 -8.25
C VAL A 52 -20.67 -34.85 -7.90
N SER A 53 -19.49 -34.82 -8.51
CA SER A 53 -18.49 -33.76 -8.29
C SER A 53 -18.98 -32.39 -8.74
N VAL A 54 -19.68 -32.28 -9.88
CA VAL A 54 -20.25 -31.01 -10.36
C VAL A 54 -21.32 -30.49 -9.40
N ARG A 55 -22.16 -31.37 -8.85
CA ARG A 55 -23.18 -31.00 -7.85
C ARG A 55 -22.58 -30.51 -6.52
N ILE A 56 -21.42 -31.04 -6.11
CA ILE A 56 -20.71 -30.59 -4.90
C ILE A 56 -20.03 -29.23 -5.15
N PHE A 57 -19.57 -28.96 -6.38
CA PHE A 57 -18.96 -27.68 -6.75
C PHE A 57 -19.98 -26.52 -6.78
N ASP A 58 -21.24 -26.80 -7.11
CA ASP A 58 -22.33 -25.80 -7.06
C ASP A 58 -22.80 -25.43 -5.63
N LEU A 59 -22.39 -26.19 -4.61
CA LEU A 59 -22.72 -25.90 -3.21
C LEU A 59 -21.62 -25.09 -2.49
N GLY A 60 -20.41 -25.02 -3.06
CA GLY A 60 -19.28 -24.27 -2.50
C GLY A 60 -19.21 -22.79 -2.93
N SER A 61 -19.92 -22.41 -3.99
CA SER A 61 -19.88 -21.06 -4.59
C SER A 61 -21.13 -20.21 -4.29
N LEU A 62 -22.15 -20.76 -3.64
CA LEU A 62 -23.47 -20.12 -3.45
C LEU A 62 -23.85 -19.84 -1.99
N THR A 63 -22.89 -19.79 -1.07
CA THR A 63 -23.10 -19.25 0.29
C THR A 63 -22.32 -17.97 0.56
N VAL A 64 -22.02 -17.18 -0.48
CA VAL A 64 -21.85 -15.73 -0.29
C VAL A 64 -23.25 -15.13 -0.19
N GLY A 65 -23.94 -15.43 0.91
CA GLY A 65 -25.24 -14.85 1.21
C GLY A 65 -25.11 -13.33 1.38
N LYS A 66 -26.21 -12.62 1.21
CA LYS A 66 -26.35 -11.17 1.47
C LYS A 66 -25.72 -10.75 2.82
N ASP A 67 -25.69 -11.67 3.78
CA ASP A 67 -25.11 -11.50 5.11
C ASP A 67 -23.56 -11.57 5.12
N GLY A 68 -22.94 -12.39 4.25
CA GLY A 68 -21.48 -12.43 4.09
C GLY A 68 -20.94 -11.15 3.46
N ILE A 69 -21.61 -10.64 2.41
CA ILE A 69 -21.28 -9.35 1.79
C ILE A 69 -21.46 -8.20 2.80
N LYS A 70 -22.47 -8.28 3.68
CA LYS A 70 -22.73 -7.28 4.72
C LYS A 70 -21.68 -7.33 5.83
N ALA A 71 -21.21 -8.52 6.21
CA ALA A 71 -20.12 -8.68 7.16
C ALA A 71 -18.80 -8.11 6.62
N ASP A 72 -18.49 -8.38 5.35
CA ASP A 72 -17.31 -7.81 4.69
C ASP A 72 -17.42 -6.29 4.55
N LEU A 73 -18.59 -5.75 4.21
CA LEU A 73 -18.84 -4.31 4.16
C LEU A 73 -18.67 -3.63 5.53
N LEU A 74 -19.12 -4.28 6.61
CA LEU A 74 -18.92 -3.79 7.97
C LEU A 74 -17.45 -3.83 8.36
N ALA A 75 -16.73 -4.91 8.03
CA ALA A 75 -15.29 -5.04 8.30
C ALA A 75 -14.46 -4.02 7.49
N VAL A 76 -14.85 -3.73 6.25
CA VAL A 76 -14.23 -2.67 5.44
C VAL A 76 -14.55 -1.30 6.02
N LYS A 77 -15.79 -1.04 6.44
CA LYS A 77 -16.18 0.22 7.09
C LYS A 77 -15.39 0.47 8.37
N ASP A 78 -15.19 -0.58 9.17
CA ASP A 78 -14.43 -0.52 10.42
C ASP A 78 -12.96 -0.20 10.16
N LYS A 79 -12.33 -0.88 9.18
CA LYS A 79 -10.96 -0.56 8.74
C LYS A 79 -10.82 0.85 8.19
N VAL A 80 -11.81 1.34 7.44
CA VAL A 80 -11.80 2.73 6.93
C VAL A 80 -11.89 3.73 8.08
N SER A 81 -12.73 3.46 9.09
CA SER A 81 -12.85 4.29 10.30
C SER A 81 -11.54 4.33 11.09
N ASP A 82 -10.90 3.18 11.29
CA ASP A 82 -9.58 3.10 11.95
C ASP A 82 -8.49 3.85 11.19
N ILE A 83 -8.49 3.76 9.85
CA ILE A 83 -7.52 4.48 9.00
C ILE A 83 -7.78 6.00 9.10
N GLN A 84 -9.04 6.43 9.08
CA GLN A 84 -9.40 7.85 9.24
C GLN A 84 -8.96 8.39 10.60
N SER A 85 -9.25 7.67 11.69
CA SER A 85 -8.82 8.06 13.04
C SER A 85 -7.31 8.26 13.13
N ARG A 86 -6.53 7.36 12.51
CA ARG A 86 -5.05 7.47 12.48
C ARG A 86 -4.57 8.65 11.65
N GLN A 87 -5.26 8.97 10.55
CA GLN A 87 -4.93 10.14 9.72
C GLN A 87 -5.20 11.44 10.47
N ASP A 88 -6.31 11.52 11.20
CA ASP A 88 -6.67 12.70 12.00
C ASP A 88 -5.67 12.93 13.14
N GLU A 89 -5.28 11.86 13.84
CA GLU A 89 -4.22 11.94 14.87
C GLU A 89 -2.89 12.41 14.28
N GLN A 90 -2.45 11.82 13.16
CA GLN A 90 -1.22 12.23 12.48
C GLN A 90 -1.27 13.70 12.04
N GLN A 91 -2.42 14.18 11.58
CA GLN A 91 -2.61 15.56 11.18
C GLN A 91 -2.50 16.50 12.38
N GLN A 92 -3.09 16.15 13.53
CA GLN A 92 -2.96 16.93 14.76
C GLN A 92 -1.50 17.03 15.25
N TYR A 93 -0.75 15.92 15.19
CA TYR A 93 0.68 15.93 15.52
C TYR A 93 1.48 16.83 14.58
N LEU A 94 1.20 16.79 13.27
CA LEU A 94 1.85 17.65 12.29
C LEU A 94 1.53 19.12 12.52
N ASP A 95 0.27 19.46 12.79
CA ASP A 95 -0.15 20.84 13.08
C ASP A 95 0.53 21.36 14.35
N ALA A 96 0.61 20.55 15.42
CA ALA A 96 1.31 20.91 16.64
C ALA A 96 2.83 21.11 16.41
N PHE A 97 3.44 20.22 15.63
CA PHE A 97 4.85 20.34 15.23
C PHE A 97 5.10 21.63 14.44
N PHE A 98 4.24 21.93 13.46
CA PHE A 98 4.36 23.15 12.65
C PHE A 98 4.16 24.42 13.46
N ARG A 99 3.29 24.41 14.47
CA ARG A 99 3.15 25.54 15.40
C ARG A 99 4.46 25.82 16.14
N ILE A 100 5.04 24.79 16.76
CA ILE A 100 6.32 24.90 17.48
C ILE A 100 7.44 25.35 16.54
N LEU A 101 7.47 24.83 15.30
CA LEU A 101 8.47 25.20 14.32
C LEU A 101 8.33 26.67 13.87
N SER A 102 7.09 27.14 13.66
CA SER A 102 6.80 28.54 13.31
C SER A 102 7.31 29.52 14.37
N GLU A 103 7.17 29.18 15.65
CA GLU A 103 7.69 29.99 16.77
C GLU A 103 9.22 30.04 16.81
N ARG A 104 9.89 28.99 16.31
CA ARG A 104 11.36 28.90 16.27
C ARG A 104 11.99 29.57 15.05
N LEU A 105 11.23 29.75 13.98
CA LEU A 105 11.71 30.36 12.73
C LEU A 105 11.70 31.88 12.83
N THR A 106 12.81 32.50 12.45
CA THR A 106 12.91 33.95 12.36
C THR A 106 12.12 34.49 11.15
N PRO A 107 11.71 35.77 11.15
CA PRO A 107 11.01 36.36 10.01
C PRO A 107 11.76 36.22 8.67
N PRO A 108 13.10 36.41 8.59
CA PRO A 108 13.86 36.16 7.36
C PRO A 108 13.76 34.71 6.87
N MET A 109 13.86 33.72 7.75
CA MET A 109 13.75 32.30 7.38
C MET A 109 12.38 31.96 6.78
N LYS A 110 11.31 32.50 7.37
CA LYS A 110 9.95 32.37 6.84
C LYS A 110 9.82 33.00 5.45
N TYR A 111 10.45 34.16 5.25
CA TYR A 111 10.51 34.81 3.93
C TYR A 111 11.22 33.93 2.89
N HIS A 112 12.38 33.36 3.22
CA HIS A 112 13.12 32.47 2.32
C HIS A 112 12.29 31.26 1.87
N LEU A 113 11.52 30.65 2.78
CA LEU A 113 10.64 29.53 2.43
C LEU A 113 9.56 29.94 1.42
N ARG A 114 8.91 31.11 1.62
CA ARG A 114 7.90 31.63 0.69
C ARG A 114 8.48 31.96 -0.67
N VAL A 115 9.70 32.50 -0.69
CA VAL A 115 10.42 32.79 -1.94
C VAL A 115 10.75 31.52 -2.70
N LEU A 116 11.23 30.48 -2.01
CA LEU A 116 11.50 29.18 -2.62
C LEU A 116 10.24 28.55 -3.22
N ALA A 117 9.09 28.69 -2.57
CA ALA A 117 7.80 28.23 -3.08
C ALA A 117 7.39 28.88 -4.40
N ARG A 118 7.88 30.10 -4.66
CA ARG A 118 7.60 30.89 -5.87
C ARG A 118 8.65 30.67 -6.98
N GLY A 119 9.59 29.76 -6.79
CA GLY A 119 10.68 29.50 -7.75
C GLY A 119 11.99 30.21 -7.46
N GLY A 120 12.12 30.82 -6.27
CA GLY A 120 13.34 31.50 -5.82
C GLY A 120 13.39 32.99 -6.18
N GLU A 121 14.39 33.66 -5.63
CA GLU A 121 14.72 35.06 -5.88
C GLU A 121 16.25 35.20 -5.94
N LEU A 122 16.72 36.28 -6.57
CA LEU A 122 18.13 36.64 -6.53
C LEU A 122 18.49 37.15 -5.13
N TYR A 123 19.43 36.47 -4.48
CA TYR A 123 20.04 36.92 -3.24
C TYR A 123 21.48 37.33 -3.47
N THR A 124 21.92 38.34 -2.74
CA THR A 124 23.35 38.62 -2.56
C THR A 124 23.89 37.69 -1.49
N GLY A 125 24.98 36.99 -1.77
CA GLY A 125 25.61 36.10 -0.80
C GLY A 125 26.06 36.86 0.44
N GLN A 126 25.64 36.33 1.59
CA GLN A 126 25.95 36.82 2.92
C GLN A 126 26.02 35.62 3.88
N ASP A 127 26.82 35.75 4.94
CA ASP A 127 26.94 34.70 5.94
C ASP A 127 25.63 34.42 6.67
N SER A 128 24.86 35.46 7.00
CA SER A 128 23.53 35.36 7.60
C SER A 128 22.58 34.49 6.77
N LEU A 129 22.52 34.72 5.45
CA LEU A 129 21.69 33.92 4.54
C LEU A 129 22.12 32.45 4.54
N ARG A 130 23.43 32.17 4.49
CA ARG A 130 23.91 30.78 4.56
C ARG A 130 23.53 30.11 5.88
N GLN A 131 23.63 30.82 7.00
CA GLN A 131 23.22 30.31 8.30
C GLN A 131 21.71 30.01 8.35
N ASP A 132 20.87 30.91 7.83
CA ASP A 132 19.43 30.72 7.74
C ASP A 132 19.08 29.49 6.88
N LEU A 133 19.69 29.36 5.70
CA LEU A 133 19.50 28.21 4.82
C LEU A 133 19.98 26.89 5.47
N LEU A 134 21.14 26.90 6.13
CA LEU A 134 21.63 25.72 6.86
C LEU A 134 20.69 25.34 8.00
N GLN A 135 20.10 26.30 8.69
CA GLN A 135 19.15 26.04 9.75
C GLN A 135 17.82 25.50 9.21
N LEU A 136 17.31 26.05 8.10
CA LEU A 136 16.14 25.50 7.39
C LEU A 136 16.38 24.06 6.92
N LYS A 137 17.59 23.75 6.45
CA LYS A 137 18.01 22.39 6.08
C LYS A 137 18.03 21.47 7.30
N ARG A 138 18.53 21.93 8.45
CA ARG A 138 18.52 21.16 9.72
C ARG A 138 17.11 20.86 10.21
N PHE A 139 16.15 21.74 9.96
CA PHE A 139 14.74 21.49 10.24
C PHE A 139 14.06 20.58 9.20
N GLY A 140 14.77 20.18 8.15
CA GLY A 140 14.24 19.31 7.10
C GLY A 140 13.20 19.98 6.21
N LEU A 141 13.15 21.32 6.18
CA LEU A 141 12.22 22.08 5.33
C LEU A 141 12.75 22.32 3.92
N ILE A 142 14.08 22.33 3.78
CA ILE A 142 14.76 22.45 2.49
C ILE A 142 15.85 21.39 2.36
N GLU A 143 16.24 21.10 1.13
CA GLU A 143 17.37 20.25 0.79
C GLU A 143 18.24 20.90 -0.29
N GLU A 144 19.51 20.50 -0.36
CA GLU A 144 20.46 20.98 -1.37
C GLU A 144 20.20 20.34 -2.73
N VAL A 145 20.41 21.12 -3.79
CA VAL A 145 20.28 20.67 -5.18
C VAL A 145 21.68 20.40 -5.75
N PRO A 146 22.06 19.13 -6.01
CA PRO A 146 23.35 18.84 -6.63
C PRO A 146 23.48 19.48 -8.02
N PRO A 147 24.67 19.97 -8.42
CA PRO A 147 25.96 19.88 -7.71
C PRO A 147 26.23 21.03 -6.72
N GLN A 148 25.31 21.98 -6.58
CA GLN A 148 25.51 23.19 -5.79
C GLN A 148 25.24 22.95 -4.30
N LYS A 149 26.02 23.58 -3.42
CA LYS A 149 25.83 23.54 -1.97
C LYS A 149 25.59 24.93 -1.41
N ILE A 150 24.96 25.00 -0.24
CA ILE A 150 24.74 26.28 0.45
C ILE A 150 26.08 27.02 0.71
N GLY A 151 27.18 26.28 0.91
CA GLY A 151 28.52 26.83 1.06
C GLY A 151 29.08 27.51 -0.20
N ASP A 152 28.54 27.21 -1.39
CA ASP A 152 28.97 27.80 -2.65
C ASP A 152 28.33 29.18 -2.91
N PHE A 153 27.46 29.63 -2.00
CA PHE A 153 26.81 30.95 -2.06
C PHE A 153 27.79 32.03 -1.60
N LEU A 154 28.69 32.45 -2.51
CA LEU A 154 29.81 33.35 -2.24
C LEU A 154 29.37 34.76 -1.85
N ASP A 155 30.05 35.34 -0.86
CA ASP A 155 29.74 36.68 -0.36
C ASP A 155 29.85 37.76 -1.45
N GLY A 156 28.87 38.65 -1.49
CA GLY A 156 28.81 39.76 -2.45
C GLY A 156 28.42 39.37 -3.88
N LYS A 157 28.27 38.08 -4.20
CA LYS A 157 27.76 37.63 -5.50
C LYS A 157 26.26 37.44 -5.47
N GLN A 158 25.59 37.84 -6.54
CA GLN A 158 24.17 37.56 -6.71
C GLN A 158 23.96 36.20 -7.38
N ALA A 159 23.08 35.39 -6.79
CA ALA A 159 22.66 34.14 -7.40
C ALA A 159 21.22 33.80 -6.96
N ASN A 160 20.51 33.02 -7.78
CA ASN A 160 19.17 32.57 -7.42
C ASN A 160 19.28 31.43 -6.40
N VAL A 161 18.65 31.60 -5.24
CA VAL A 161 18.66 30.62 -4.14
C VAL A 161 18.09 29.25 -4.56
N ALA A 162 17.15 29.22 -5.51
CA ALA A 162 16.54 27.97 -6.01
C ALA A 162 17.52 27.09 -6.81
N LEU A 163 18.68 27.61 -7.21
CA LEU A 163 19.75 26.82 -7.84
C LEU A 163 20.52 25.96 -6.82
N PHE A 164 20.50 26.37 -5.54
CA PHE A 164 21.26 25.74 -4.47
C PHE A 164 20.40 24.86 -3.58
N VAL A 165 19.14 25.24 -3.37
CA VAL A 165 18.22 24.56 -2.46
C VAL A 165 16.82 24.48 -3.04
N ARG A 166 16.07 23.45 -2.62
CA ARG A 166 14.64 23.29 -2.92
C ARG A 166 13.86 22.91 -1.68
N LEU A 167 12.55 23.10 -1.71
CA LEU A 167 11.66 22.66 -0.64
C LEU A 167 11.62 21.12 -0.58
N THR A 168 11.57 20.57 0.62
CA THR A 168 11.24 19.15 0.84
C THR A 168 9.72 18.98 0.84
N PRO A 169 9.20 17.74 0.77
CA PRO A 169 7.76 17.48 0.96
C PRO A 169 7.21 18.03 2.29
N THR A 170 8.05 18.06 3.33
CA THR A 170 7.69 18.67 4.63
C THR A 170 7.63 20.19 4.51
N GLY A 171 8.59 20.83 3.84
CA GLY A 171 8.59 22.27 3.59
C GLY A 171 7.39 22.74 2.78
N GLU A 172 6.99 21.99 1.76
CA GLU A 172 5.80 22.28 0.95
C GLU A 172 4.51 22.23 1.78
N LYS A 173 4.37 21.24 2.67
CA LYS A 173 3.22 21.14 3.60
C LYS A 173 3.25 22.19 4.70
N PHE A 174 4.45 22.64 5.09
CA PHE A 174 4.61 23.63 6.15
C PHE A 174 4.12 25.02 5.73
N LEU A 175 4.30 25.43 4.48
CA LEU A 175 3.90 26.75 3.98
C LEU A 175 2.40 27.09 4.19
N PRO A 176 1.43 26.26 3.77
CA PRO A 176 0.02 26.55 4.02
C PRO A 176 -0.32 26.52 5.52
N ALA A 177 0.37 25.69 6.31
CA ALA A 177 0.21 25.67 7.76
C ALA A 177 0.76 26.96 8.40
N LEU A 178 1.89 27.47 7.91
CA LEU A 178 2.51 28.72 8.35
C LEU A 178 1.55 29.89 8.12
N ASP A 179 0.95 30.00 6.93
CA ASP A 179 0.01 31.08 6.63
C ASP A 179 -1.26 30.98 7.50
N LYS A 180 -1.76 29.76 7.78
CA LYS A 180 -2.85 29.53 8.73
C LYS A 180 -2.49 29.97 10.15
N ILE A 181 -1.29 29.64 10.63
CA ILE A 181 -0.80 30.00 11.97
C ILE A 181 -0.62 31.52 12.11
N GLU A 182 -0.15 32.21 11.07
CA GLU A 182 0.06 33.67 11.12
C GLU A 182 -1.24 34.47 10.94
N SER A 183 -2.29 33.86 10.40
CA SER A 183 -3.61 34.48 10.26
C SER A 183 -4.49 34.44 11.52
N GLN A 184 -4.03 33.75 12.57
CA GLN A 184 -4.71 33.61 13.87
C GLN A 184 -4.18 34.61 14.89
#